data_AF-A0A7C4A5U5-F1
#
_entry.id   AF-A0A7C4A5U5-F1
#
_cell.length_a   1.000
_cell.length_b   1.000
_cell.length_c   1.000
_cell.angle_alpha   90.00
_cell.angle_beta   90.00
_cell.angle_gamma   90.00
#
_symmetry.space_group_name_H-M   'P 1'
#
loop_
_entity.id
_entity.type
_entity.pdbx_description
1 polymer ?
#
loop_
_entity_poly.entity_id
_entity_poly.type
_entity_poly.pdbx_seq_one_letter_code
_entity_poly.pdbx_strand_id
1 'polypeptide(L)'
;MKSERKITKDTMIADVLEMCPRAPEIFRQFGMGCFACLAAAAETVEQGALMHDLDVDCLVEALNACKCVEDRDDVGNSDVSRGRS
;
A
#
# COMPACT_ATOMS: atom_id res chain seq x y z
N MET A 1 9.65 -19.13 10.13
CA MET A 1 8.41 -19.56 9.46
C MET A 1 7.68 -18.30 8.98
N LYS A 2 7.91 -17.84 7.75
CA LYS A 2 7.07 -16.78 7.17
C LYS A 2 5.96 -17.47 6.41
N SER A 3 4.82 -17.66 7.06
CA SER A 3 3.63 -18.27 6.46
C SER A 3 3.18 -17.44 5.27
N GLU A 4 2.91 -18.13 4.17
CA GLU A 4 2.25 -17.59 2.98
C GLU A 4 0.82 -17.14 3.34
N ARG A 5 0.69 -15.91 3.85
CA ARG A 5 -0.63 -15.28 4.03
C ARG A 5 -1.01 -14.63 2.70
N LYS A 6 -2.01 -15.20 2.02
CA LYS A 6 -2.62 -14.60 0.82
C LYS A 6 -3.37 -13.33 1.25
N ILE A 7 -3.18 -12.23 0.54
CA ILE A 7 -3.90 -10.98 0.84
C ILE A 7 -5.24 -11.09 0.14
N THR A 8 -6.30 -10.78 0.87
CA THR A 8 -7.68 -10.70 0.38
C THR A 8 -8.24 -9.32 0.70
N LYS A 9 -9.41 -9.02 0.14
CA LYS A 9 -10.11 -7.74 0.38
C LYS A 9 -10.54 -7.52 1.83
N ASP A 10 -10.86 -8.61 2.55
CA ASP A 10 -11.13 -8.62 4.00
C ASP A 10 -9.87 -8.46 4.86
N THR A 11 -8.67 -8.52 4.25
CA THR A 11 -7.43 -8.35 5.02
C THR A 11 -7.34 -6.90 5.51
N MET A 12 -6.96 -6.71 6.77
CA MET A 12 -6.70 -5.38 7.31
C MET A 12 -5.50 -4.76 6.63
N ILE A 13 -5.57 -3.44 6.39
CA ILE A 13 -4.44 -2.70 5.81
C ILE A 13 -3.21 -2.82 6.72
N ALA A 14 -3.37 -2.80 8.05
CA ALA A 14 -2.27 -3.08 8.98
C ALA A 14 -1.59 -4.44 8.74
N ASP A 15 -2.36 -5.51 8.60
CA ASP A 15 -1.85 -6.84 8.27
C ASP A 15 -1.15 -6.88 6.91
N VAL A 16 -1.70 -6.18 5.91
CA VAL A 16 -1.08 -6.04 4.59
C VAL A 16 0.29 -5.37 4.69
N LEU A 17 0.41 -4.31 5.48
CA LEU A 17 1.69 -3.60 5.70
C LEU A 17 2.72 -4.50 6.40
N GLU A 18 2.30 -5.36 7.34
CA GLU A 18 3.17 -6.35 7.98
C GLU A 18 3.60 -7.47 7.03
N MET A 19 2.69 -7.90 6.15
CA MET A 19 2.96 -8.94 5.15
C MET A 19 3.82 -8.41 3.99
N CYS A 20 3.60 -7.17 3.57
CA CYS A 20 4.20 -6.55 2.40
C CYS A 20 4.74 -5.15 2.75
N PRO A 21 6.05 -5.00 3.03
CA PRO A 21 6.66 -3.70 3.31
C PRO A 21 6.61 -2.72 2.12
N ARG A 22 6.32 -3.22 0.91
CA ARG A 22 6.13 -2.45 -0.34
C ARG A 22 4.68 -2.01 -0.58
N ALA A 23 3.72 -2.50 0.22
CA ALA A 23 2.33 -2.08 0.12
C ALA A 23 2.11 -0.54 0.20
N PRO A 24 2.84 0.22 1.05
CA PRO A 24 2.84 1.68 1.04
C PRO A 24 3.05 2.30 -0.34
N GLU A 25 4.03 1.79 -1.09
CA GLU A 25 4.37 2.31 -2.42
C GLU A 25 3.25 2.02 -3.42
N ILE A 26 2.64 0.83 -3.34
CA ILE A 26 1.51 0.43 -4.19
C ILE A 26 0.32 1.34 -3.92
N PHE A 27 -0.07 1.51 -2.65
CA PHE A 27 -1.14 2.43 -2.28
C PHE A 27 -0.88 3.86 -2.78
N ARG A 28 0.37 4.33 -2.73
CA ARG A 28 0.78 5.62 -3.28
C ARG A 28 0.60 5.70 -4.80
N GLN A 29 0.91 4.64 -5.54
CA GLN A 29 0.70 4.57 -6.99
C GLN A 29 -0.79 4.61 -7.36
N PHE A 30 -1.65 3.99 -6.54
CA PHE A 30 -3.12 4.03 -6.70
C PHE A 30 -3.76 5.35 -6.23
N GLY A 31 -2.97 6.35 -5.84
CA GLY A 31 -3.49 7.66 -5.41
C GLY A 31 -4.00 7.68 -3.96
N MET A 32 -3.81 6.61 -3.19
CA MET A 32 -4.11 6.57 -1.75
C MET A 32 -2.91 7.03 -0.93
N GLY A 33 -2.41 8.25 -1.12
CA GLY A 33 -1.23 8.77 -0.39
C GLY A 33 -1.35 8.81 1.15
N CYS A 34 -2.54 8.61 1.70
CA CYS A 34 -2.86 8.72 3.13
C CYS A 34 -3.03 7.37 3.87
N PHE A 35 -2.56 6.24 3.33
CA PHE A 35 -2.62 4.93 4.01
C PHE A 35 -1.88 4.89 5.37
N ALA A 36 -0.99 5.86 5.63
CA ALA A 36 -0.26 6.00 6.89
C ALA A 36 -1.08 6.67 8.01
N CYS A 37 -2.30 7.12 7.74
CA CYS A 37 -3.18 7.65 8.79
C CYS A 37 -3.67 6.50 9.67
N LEU A 38 -3.68 6.68 11.01
CA LEU A 38 -4.11 5.64 11.96
C LEU A 38 -5.50 5.06 11.63
N ALA A 39 -6.37 5.86 11.00
CA ALA A 39 -7.68 5.43 10.54
C ALA A 39 -7.57 4.36 9.43
N ALA A 40 -6.73 4.59 8.41
CA ALA A 40 -6.56 3.68 7.29
C ALA A 40 -5.97 2.33 7.71
N ALA A 41 -5.08 2.31 8.71
CA ALA A 41 -4.53 1.05 9.23
C ALA A 41 -5.58 0.18 9.94
N ALA A 42 -6.65 0.79 10.48
CA ALA A 42 -7.76 0.10 11.13
C ALA A 42 -8.88 -0.33 10.16
N GLU A 43 -8.73 -0.03 8.88
CA GLU A 43 -9.69 -0.37 7.82
C GLU A 43 -9.24 -1.62 7.04
N THR A 44 -10.20 -2.27 6.37
CA THR A 44 -9.91 -3.35 5.42
C THR A 44 -9.52 -2.77 4.07
N VAL A 45 -8.82 -3.57 3.25
CA VAL A 45 -8.48 -3.20 1.87
C VAL A 45 -9.75 -2.86 1.07
N GLU A 46 -10.84 -3.60 1.28
CA GLU A 46 -12.14 -3.33 0.67
C GLU A 46 -12.68 -1.95 1.02
N GLN A 47 -12.72 -1.60 2.31
CA GLN A 47 -13.26 -0.32 2.76
C GLN A 47 -12.41 0.86 2.28
N GLY A 48 -11.08 0.75 2.37
CA GLY A 48 -10.18 1.81 1.90
C GLY A 48 -10.33 2.05 0.40
N ALA A 49 -10.45 0.99 -0.40
CA ALA A 49 -10.68 1.13 -1.83
C ALA A 49 -12.07 1.70 -2.14
N LEU A 50 -13.13 1.24 -1.46
CA LEU A 50 -14.50 1.74 -1.66
C LEU A 50 -14.65 3.22 -1.31
N MET A 51 -13.99 3.71 -0.25
CA MET A 51 -14.02 5.14 0.10
C MET A 51 -13.33 6.03 -0.93
N HIS A 52 -12.42 5.45 -1.70
CA HIS A 52 -11.60 6.15 -2.70
C HIS A 52 -11.99 5.81 -4.14
N ASP A 53 -13.12 5.10 -4.35
CA ASP A 53 -13.62 4.65 -5.66
C ASP A 53 -12.58 3.84 -6.46
N LEU A 54 -11.81 3.01 -5.75
CA LEU A 54 -10.76 2.15 -6.30
C LEU A 54 -11.26 0.71 -6.44
N ASP A 55 -10.72 0.04 -7.45
CA ASP A 55 -11.00 -1.37 -7.70
C ASP A 55 -10.21 -2.24 -6.71
N VAL A 56 -10.96 -2.85 -5.79
CA VAL A 56 -10.45 -3.76 -4.74
C VAL A 56 -9.72 -4.95 -5.32
N ASP A 57 -10.23 -5.54 -6.39
CA ASP A 57 -9.65 -6.73 -7.00
C ASP A 57 -8.30 -6.37 -7.62
N CYS A 58 -8.23 -5.24 -8.34
CA CYS A 58 -6.97 -4.73 -8.90
C CYS A 58 -5.91 -4.45 -7.81
N LEU A 59 -6.33 -3.86 -6.69
CA LEU A 59 -5.45 -3.55 -5.57
C LEU A 59 -4.92 -4.82 -4.88
N VAL A 60 -5.81 -5.78 -4.60
CA VAL A 60 -5.44 -7.08 -4.00
C VAL A 60 -4.52 -7.86 -4.94
N GLU A 61 -4.75 -7.80 -6.25
CA GLU A 61 -3.91 -8.45 -7.25
C GLU A 61 -2.51 -7.83 -7.27
N ALA A 62 -2.39 -6.50 -7.29
CA ALA A 62 -1.11 -5.79 -7.20
C ALA A 62 -0.35 -6.11 -5.90
N LEU A 63 -1.05 -6.13 -4.76
CA LEU A 63 -0.47 -6.48 -3.46
C LEU A 63 0.05 -7.92 -3.40
N ASN A 64 -0.68 -8.87 -3.99
CA ASN A 64 -0.22 -10.27 -4.09
C ASN A 64 0.90 -10.43 -5.12
N ALA A 65 0.89 -9.67 -6.22
CA ALA A 65 1.94 -9.70 -7.25
C ALA A 65 3.29 -9.18 -6.70
N CYS A 66 3.27 -8.18 -5.82
CA CYS A 66 4.48 -7.65 -5.20
C CYS A 66 5.13 -8.58 -4.14
N LYS A 67 4.50 -9.69 -3.76
CA LYS A 67 5.10 -10.67 -2.83
C LYS A 67 6.33 -11.37 -3.39
N CYS A 68 6.63 -11.20 -4.69
CA CYS A 68 7.58 -12.05 -5.41
C CYS A 68 8.86 -11.37 -5.95
N VAL A 69 9.19 -10.09 -5.70
CA VAL A 69 10.42 -9.50 -6.28
C VAL A 69 11.25 -8.73 -5.25
N GLU A 70 12.37 -9.36 -4.85
CA GLU A 70 13.58 -8.66 -4.43
C GLU A 70 14.15 -7.84 -5.60
N ASP A 71 14.73 -6.70 -5.24
CA ASP A 71 15.68 -5.87 -5.99
C ASP A 71 15.14 -4.68 -6.82
N ARG A 72 15.60 -3.50 -6.35
CA ARG A 72 15.95 -2.25 -7.05
C ARG A 72 14.88 -1.56 -7.89
N ASP A 73 14.19 -0.62 -7.26
CA ASP A 73 13.91 0.67 -7.88
C ASP A 73 14.41 1.77 -6.95
N ASP A 74 15.63 2.20 -7.26
CA ASP A 74 16.15 3.53 -6.98
C ASP A 74 15.18 4.57 -7.58
N VAL A 75 14.35 5.19 -6.75
CA VAL A 75 13.80 6.52 -7.04
C VAL A 75 14.26 7.45 -5.91
N GLY A 76 15.54 7.83 -6.01
CA GLY A 76 15.87 9.20 -6.39
C GLY A 76 15.14 10.30 -5.63
N ASN A 77 15.73 10.66 -4.48
CA ASN A 77 15.67 11.96 -3.82
C ASN A 77 15.53 13.17 -4.79
N SER A 78 14.65 14.12 -4.48
CA SER A 78 14.97 15.55 -4.67
C SER A 78 13.99 16.50 -3.95
N ASP A 79 14.49 17.10 -2.87
CA ASP A 79 14.53 18.55 -2.70
C ASP A 79 13.20 19.32 -2.76
N VAL A 80 12.49 19.44 -1.63
CA VAL A 80 11.62 20.62 -1.39
C VAL A 80 12.39 21.66 -0.58
N SER A 81 13.54 22.07 -1.11
CA SER A 81 14.24 23.26 -0.64
C SER A 81 13.79 24.46 -1.49
N ARG A 82 13.19 25.45 -0.83
CA ARG A 82 12.84 26.84 -1.27
C ARG A 82 11.35 26.98 -1.68
N GLY A 83 10.56 27.92 -1.15
CA GLY A 83 10.90 29.16 -0.46
C GLY A 83 9.86 29.60 0.56
N ARG A 84 10.37 30.03 1.72
CA ARG A 84 9.77 31.08 2.54
C ARG A 84 9.74 32.36 1.70
N SER A 85 8.54 32.90 1.50
CA SER A 85 8.28 34.31 1.25
C SER A 85 7.51 34.84 2.44
#